data_AF-A0A3D5MUQ8-F1
#
_entry.id   AF-A0A3D5MUQ8-F1
#
_cell.length_a   1.000
_cell.length_b   1.000
_cell.length_c   1.000
_cell.angle_alpha   90.00
_cell.angle_beta   90.00
_cell.angle_gamma   90.00
#
_symmetry.space_group_name_H-M   'P 1'
#
loop_
_entity.id
_entity.type
_entity.pdbx_description
1 polymer ?
#
loop_
_entity_poly.entity_id
_entity_poly.type
_entity_poly.pdbx_seq_one_letter_code
_entity_poly.pdbx_strand_id
1 'polypeptide(L)'
;MNIDIFEEYRMININIISSLKNDTESIELFDKREKIIEELCCMNCSIEEKKKMYNNMGLAELDKDINNLLKEKMENIKGKINHIARNKVANKSYNSVNRRTNFFSVNV
;
A
#
# COMPACT_ATOMS: atom_id res chain seq x y z
N MET A 1 17.13 20.23 21.24
CA MET A 1 16.14 19.18 20.92
C MET A 1 15.73 19.42 19.47
N ASN A 2 16.03 18.49 18.55
CA ASN A 2 15.79 18.67 17.11
C ASN A 2 14.30 18.39 16.79
N ILE A 3 13.44 19.36 17.09
CA ILE A 3 12.00 19.31 16.77
C ILE A 3 11.78 19.10 15.27
N ASP A 4 12.70 19.60 14.45
CA ASP A 4 12.62 19.60 12.99
C ASP A 4 12.48 18.20 12.38
N ILE A 5 13.22 17.19 12.88
CA ILE A 5 13.17 15.82 12.31
C ILE A 5 11.79 15.16 12.56
N PHE A 6 11.16 15.42 13.72
CA PHE A 6 9.81 14.90 13.96
C PHE A 6 8.76 15.58 13.08
N GLU A 7 8.95 16.87 12.77
CA GLU A 7 8.07 17.57 11.84
C GLU A 7 8.28 17.09 10.39
N GLU A 8 9.52 16.80 9.99
CA GLU A 8 9.81 16.15 8.72
C GLU A 8 9.13 14.78 8.62
N TYR A 9 9.19 13.97 9.68
CA TYR A 9 8.47 12.70 9.75
C TYR A 9 6.95 12.88 9.63
N ARG A 10 6.40 13.90 10.28
CA ARG A 10 4.98 14.25 10.18
C ARG A 10 4.60 14.63 8.75
N MET A 11 5.40 15.47 8.10
CA MET A 11 5.16 15.95 6.74
C MET A 11 5.26 14.83 5.71
N ILE A 12 6.27 13.95 5.81
CA ILE A 12 6.37 12.83 4.88
C ILE A 12 5.19 11.87 5.03
N ASN A 13 4.71 11.63 6.26
CA ASN A 13 3.54 10.81 6.51
C ASN A 13 2.27 11.43 5.89
N ILE A 14 2.05 12.74 6.03
CA ILE A 14 0.92 13.44 5.39
C ILE A 14 1.00 13.33 3.86
N ASN A 15 2.19 13.49 3.29
CA ASN A 15 2.39 13.35 1.85
C ASN A 15 2.11 11.92 1.36
N ILE A 16 2.53 10.90 2.10
CA ILE A 16 2.22 9.49 1.81
C ILE A 16 0.71 9.25 1.85
N ILE A 17 0.01 9.73 2.88
CA ILE A 17 -1.45 9.59 2.99
C ILE A 17 -2.14 10.24 1.79
N SER A 18 -1.73 11.45 1.41
CA SER A 18 -2.28 12.15 0.24
C SER A 18 -2.03 11.37 -1.06
N SER A 19 -0.79 10.91 -1.26
CA SER A 19 -0.39 10.10 -2.41
C SER A 19 -1.18 8.79 -2.52
N LEU A 20 -1.37 8.08 -1.40
CA LEU A 20 -2.23 6.90 -1.32
C LEU A 20 -3.68 7.23 -1.69
N LYS A 21 -4.28 8.27 -1.11
CA LYS A 21 -5.68 8.63 -1.40
C LYS A 21 -5.93 9.00 -2.86
N ASN A 22 -4.91 9.54 -3.53
CA ASN A 22 -4.99 9.98 -4.92
C ASN A 22 -4.52 8.92 -5.94
N ASP A 23 -4.22 7.69 -5.53
CA ASP A 23 -3.66 6.64 -6.40
C ASP A 23 -2.38 7.10 -7.15
N THR A 24 -1.53 7.87 -6.46
CA THR A 24 -0.27 8.41 -6.99
C THR A 24 0.91 7.95 -6.14
N GLU A 25 0.88 6.69 -5.69
CA GLU A 25 1.87 6.12 -4.78
C GLU A 25 3.29 6.24 -5.34
N SER A 26 4.23 6.67 -4.50
CA SER A 26 5.64 6.77 -4.84
C SER A 26 6.51 6.06 -3.82
N ILE A 27 7.32 5.11 -4.28
CA ILE A 27 8.32 4.40 -3.47
C ILE A 27 9.30 5.39 -2.84
N GLU A 28 9.66 6.46 -3.56
CA GLU A 28 10.60 7.48 -3.07
C GLU A 28 10.12 8.15 -1.77
N LEU A 29 8.80 8.26 -1.56
CA LEU A 29 8.27 8.82 -0.31
C LEU A 29 8.52 7.87 0.87
N PHE A 30 8.42 6.56 0.64
CA PHE A 30 8.71 5.55 1.66
C PHE A 30 10.20 5.46 1.96
N ASP A 31 11.06 5.54 0.93
CA ASP A 31 12.52 5.58 1.11
C ASP A 31 12.96 6.82 1.91
N LYS A 32 12.35 7.98 1.64
CA LYS A 32 12.57 9.20 2.43
C LYS A 32 12.11 9.02 3.88
N ARG A 33 10.94 8.41 4.09
CA ARG A 33 10.44 8.11 5.43
C ARG A 33 11.37 7.19 6.20
N GLU A 34 11.94 6.18 5.57
CA GLU A 34 12.91 5.27 6.20
C GLU A 34 14.16 6.01 6.69
N LYS A 35 14.74 6.88 5.86
CA LYS A 35 15.89 7.71 6.26
C LYS A 35 15.59 8.60 7.47
N ILE A 36 14.42 9.23 7.50
CA ILE A 36 13.99 10.04 8.64
C ILE A 36 13.86 9.18 9.91
N ILE A 37 13.37 7.94 9.81
CA ILE A 37 13.32 7.01 10.95
C ILE A 37 14.72 6.66 11.43
N GLU A 38 15.66 6.40 10.54
CA GLU A 38 17.05 6.14 10.90
C GLU A 38 17.66 7.33 11.66
N GLU A 39 17.41 8.55 11.20
CA GLU A 39 17.85 9.77 11.88
C GLU A 39 17.20 9.93 13.27
N LEU A 40 15.89 9.67 13.39
CA LEU A 40 15.18 9.67 14.67
C LEU A 40 15.77 8.62 15.63
N CYS A 41 16.16 7.45 15.13
CA CYS A 41 16.81 6.40 15.91
C CYS A 41 18.19 6.84 16.41
N CYS A 42 18.99 7.49 15.56
CA CYS A 42 20.34 7.97 15.89
C CYS A 42 20.37 9.26 16.73
N MET A 43 19.22 9.90 16.93
CA MET A 43 19.11 11.15 17.68
C MET A 43 19.54 10.98 19.15
N ASN A 44 20.37 11.91 19.65
CA ASN A 44 20.86 11.97 21.03
C ASN A 44 19.77 12.45 22.01
N CYS A 45 18.72 11.64 22.19
CA CYS A 45 17.69 11.83 23.21
C CYS A 45 17.19 10.48 23.73
N SER A 46 16.59 10.48 24.91
CA SER A 46 16.10 9.22 25.51
C SER A 46 14.92 8.66 24.73
N ILE A 47 14.69 7.35 24.88
CA ILE A 47 13.54 6.67 24.27
C ILE A 47 12.23 7.29 24.79
N GLU A 48 12.20 7.66 26.07
CA GLU A 48 11.04 8.29 26.72
C GLU A 48 10.74 9.67 26.11
N GLU A 49 11.77 10.47 25.84
CA GLU A 49 11.63 11.78 25.19
C GLU A 49 11.11 11.63 23.75
N LYS A 50 11.68 10.68 22.99
CA LYS A 50 11.23 10.36 21.62
C LYS A 50 9.76 9.94 21.63
N LYS A 51 9.39 9.04 22.54
CA LYS A 51 8.01 8.53 22.68
C LYS A 51 7.04 9.64 23.05
N LYS A 52 7.43 10.55 23.95
CA LYS A 52 6.61 11.71 24.32
C LYS A 52 6.36 12.61 23.12
N MET A 53 7.39 12.92 22.33
CA MET A 53 7.23 13.74 21.12
C MET A 53 6.36 13.03 20.07
N TYR A 54 6.62 11.75 19.83
CA TYR A 54 5.86 10.94 18.88
C TYR A 54 4.35 10.94 19.18
N ASN A 55 4.00 10.78 20.46
CA ASN A 55 2.61 10.82 20.90
C ASN A 55 2.03 12.23 20.83
N ASN A 56 2.75 13.23 21.32
CA ASN A 56 2.27 14.62 21.37
C ASN A 56 2.00 15.21 19.98
N MET A 57 2.76 14.77 18.97
CA MET A 57 2.59 15.21 17.57
C MET A 57 1.56 14.39 16.79
N GLY A 58 0.89 13.42 17.43
CA GLY A 58 -0.13 12.58 16.78
C GLY A 58 0.43 11.63 15.71
N LEU A 59 1.74 11.33 15.75
CA LEU A 59 2.40 10.52 14.72
C LEU A 59 1.92 9.08 14.71
N ALA A 60 1.46 8.59 15.87
CA ALA A 60 0.80 7.29 16.02
C ALA A 60 -0.44 7.14 15.14
N GLU A 61 -1.24 8.20 15.04
CA GLU A 61 -2.47 8.19 14.24
C GLU A 61 -2.13 8.20 12.74
N LEU A 62 -1.14 9.00 12.34
CA LEU A 62 -0.67 9.03 10.96
C LEU A 62 -0.12 7.67 10.50
N ASP A 63 0.69 7.00 11.33
CA ASP A 63 1.22 5.68 11.01
C ASP A 63 0.11 4.62 10.91
N LYS A 64 -0.90 4.72 11.78
CA LYS A 64 -2.08 3.87 11.73
C LYS A 64 -2.88 4.09 10.45
N ASP A 65 -3.07 5.34 10.03
CA ASP A 65 -3.81 5.70 8.81
C ASP A 65 -3.10 5.19 7.55
N ILE A 66 -1.77 5.36 7.46
CA ILE A 66 -0.97 4.80 6.37
C ILE A 66 -1.15 3.27 6.29
N ASN A 67 -1.04 2.57 7.42
CA ASN A 67 -1.20 1.12 7.47
C ASN A 67 -2.59 0.66 7.02
N ASN A 68 -3.64 1.35 7.46
CA ASN A 68 -5.02 1.04 7.07
C ASN A 68 -5.23 1.24 5.57
N LEU A 69 -4.77 2.36 5.01
CA LEU A 69 -4.87 2.65 3.58
C LEU A 69 -4.12 1.62 2.72
N LEU A 70 -2.91 1.22 3.13
CA LEU A 70 -2.14 0.19 2.44
C LEU A 70 -2.85 -1.16 2.47
N LYS A 71 -3.43 -1.55 3.60
CA LYS A 71 -4.20 -2.80 3.73
C LYS A 71 -5.43 -2.79 2.82
N GLU A 72 -6.21 -1.73 2.86
CA GLU A 72 -7.41 -1.57 2.03
C GLU A 72 -7.07 -1.70 0.54
N LYS A 73 -6.03 -1.00 0.08
CA LYS A 73 -5.55 -1.08 -1.31
C LYS A 73 -5.05 -2.47 -1.68
N MET A 74 -4.28 -3.11 -0.79
CA MET A 74 -3.80 -4.47 -1.02
C MET A 74 -4.97 -5.45 -1.18
N GLU A 75 -5.99 -5.36 -0.33
CA GLU A 75 -7.19 -6.19 -0.41
C GLU A 75 -7.96 -5.96 -1.70
N ASN A 76 -8.12 -4.70 -2.11
CA ASN A 76 -8.75 -4.33 -3.38
C ASN A 76 -8.01 -4.96 -4.58
N ILE A 77 -6.68 -4.83 -4.64
CA ILE A 77 -5.85 -5.41 -5.70
C ILE A 77 -5.96 -6.93 -5.71
N LYS A 78 -5.90 -7.60 -4.55
CA LYS A 78 -6.10 -9.05 -4.45
C LYS A 78 -7.46 -9.47 -4.98
N GLY A 79 -8.51 -8.70 -4.67
CA GLY A 79 -9.86 -8.91 -5.22
C GLY A 79 -9.89 -8.84 -6.75
N LYS A 80 -9.26 -7.81 -7.33
CA LYS A 80 -9.15 -7.64 -8.79
C LYS A 80 -8.40 -8.79 -9.45
N ILE A 81 -7.27 -9.22 -8.89
CA ILE A 81 -6.48 -10.36 -9.40
C ILE A 81 -7.33 -11.64 -9.41
N ASN A 82 -8.04 -11.91 -8.31
CA ASN A 82 -8.91 -13.08 -8.21
C ASN A 82 -10.05 -13.05 -9.24
N HIS A 83 -10.66 -11.88 -9.46
CA HIS A 83 -11.68 -11.71 -10.47
C HIS A 83 -11.15 -11.98 -11.89
N ILE A 84 -9.98 -11.43 -12.24
CA ILE A 84 -9.32 -11.68 -13.53
C ILE A 84 -9.01 -13.17 -13.71
N ALA A 85 -8.49 -13.83 -12.66
CA ALA A 85 -8.18 -15.26 -12.71
C ALA A 85 -9.44 -16.10 -12.97
N ARG A 86 -10.55 -15.81 -12.29
CA ARG A 86 -11.84 -16.49 -12.51
C ARG A 86 -12.35 -16.29 -13.93
N ASN A 87 -12.30 -15.06 -14.44
CA ASN A 87 -12.74 -14.76 -15.81
C ASN A 87 -11.88 -15.48 -16.86
N LYS A 88 -10.56 -15.58 -16.63
CA LYS A 88 -9.66 -16.35 -17.49
C LYS A 88 -10.03 -17.83 -17.55
N VAL A 89 -10.38 -18.42 -16.40
CA VAL A 89 -10.84 -19.82 -16.32
C VAL A 89 -12.17 -19.99 -17.06
N ALA A 90 -13.14 -19.11 -16.82
CA ALA A 90 -14.43 -19.14 -17.50
C ALA A 90 -14.29 -19.04 -19.02
N ASN A 91 -13.51 -18.08 -19.53
CA ASN A 91 -13.25 -17.93 -20.96
C ASN A 91 -12.57 -19.17 -21.56
N LYS A 92 -11.62 -19.79 -20.84
CA LYS A 92 -11.00 -21.04 -21.28
C LYS A 92 -12.04 -22.17 -21.38
N SER A 93 -12.93 -22.28 -20.39
CA SER A 93 -14.00 -23.28 -20.38
C SER A 93 -14.96 -23.08 -21.56
N TYR A 94 -15.49 -21.87 -21.78
CA TYR A 94 -16.36 -21.58 -22.93
C TYR A 94 -15.69 -21.87 -24.28
N ASN A 95 -14.43 -21.42 -24.46
CA ASN A 95 -13.68 -21.69 -25.69
C ASN A 95 -13.42 -23.18 -25.91
N SER A 96 -13.21 -23.96 -24.84
CA SER A 96 -13.02 -25.40 -24.95
C SER A 96 -14.31 -26.15 -25.28
N VAL A 97 -15.46 -25.69 -24.78
CA VAL A 97 -16.77 -26.25 -25.13
C VAL A 97 -17.10 -25.94 -26.59
N ASN A 98 -16.92 -24.70 -27.05
CA ASN A 98 -17.12 -24.32 -28.45
C ASN A 98 -16.21 -25.06 -29.44
N ARG A 99 -14.97 -25.40 -29.04
CA ARG A 99 -14.08 -26.23 -29.87
C ARG A 99 -14.53 -27.69 -29.94
N ARG A 100 -15.12 -28.24 -28.87
CA ARG A 100 -15.61 -29.63 -28.84
C ARG A 100 -16.93 -29.80 -29.59
N THR A 101 -17.82 -28.81 -29.54
CA THR A 101 -19.09 -28.84 -30.31
C THR A 101 -18.83 -28.76 -31.82
N ASN A 102 -17.81 -28.02 -32.26
CA ASN A 102 -17.39 -28.01 -33.68
C ASN A 102 -16.76 -29.32 -34.18
N PHE A 103 -16.44 -30.27 -33.29
CA PHE A 103 -15.92 -31.58 -33.70
C PHE A 103 -17.02 -32.54 -34.17
N PHE A 104 -18.28 -32.29 -33.76
CA PHE A 104 -19.44 -33.11 -34.15
C PHE A 104 -20.32 -32.44 -35.22
N SER A 105 -20.04 -31.19 -35.62
CA SER A 105 -20.77 -30.48 -36.67
C SER A 105 -20.11 -30.54 -38.06
N VAL A 106 -18.94 -31.17 -38.19
CA VAL A 106 -18.32 -31.48 -39.49
C VAL A 106 -18.71 -32.91 -39.89
N ASN A 107 -19.97 -33.08 -40.26
CA ASN A 107 -20.46 -34.19 -41.08
C ASN A 107 -21.59 -33.63 -41.95
N VAL A 108 -21.20 -32.99 -43.06
CA VAL A 108 -22.05 -32.79 -44.24
C VAL A 108 -21.25 -33.28 -45.43
#